data_AF-A0A813K5L3-F1
#
_entry.id   AF-A0A813K5L3-F1
#
_cell.length_a   1.000
_cell.length_b   1.000
_cell.length_c   1.000
_cell.angle_alpha   90.00
_cell.angle_beta   90.00
_cell.angle_gamma   90.00
#
_symmetry.space_group_name_H-M   'P 1'
#
loop_
_entity.id
_entity.type
_entity.pdbx_description
1 polymer ?
#
loop_
_entity_poly.entity_id
_entity_poly.type
_entity_poly.pdbx_seq_one_letter_code
_entity_poly.pdbx_strand_id
1 'polypeptide(L)'
;VLPIGMSDLLRQSAAKVYCPHCREIYFPKSSRLECLDGAYFGTTFAHLFFLTYQHLVPLTMPTPYCPRIYGFKIHKSVKENLRRQREQVQKQMPALFAGTSTNAWSAGKPASAETGTVEASASRAQVTGSREEILVD
;
A
#
# COMPACT_ATOMS: atom_id res chain seq x y z
N VAL A 1 -0.68 10.48 19.45
CA VAL A 1 0.20 9.55 18.68
C VAL A 1 1.56 9.50 19.35
N LEU A 2 2.31 8.41 19.21
CA LEU A 2 3.67 8.25 19.76
C LEU A 2 4.63 7.73 18.68
N PRO A 3 5.93 8.05 18.74
CA PRO A 3 6.90 7.47 17.81
C PRO A 3 7.09 5.97 18.05
N ILE A 4 7.40 5.22 16.99
CA ILE A 4 7.65 3.77 17.02
C ILE A 4 8.58 3.37 15.88
N GLY A 5 9.42 2.36 16.08
CA GLY A 5 10.21 1.70 15.03
C GLY A 5 9.54 0.44 14.49
N MET A 6 9.84 0.05 13.24
CA MET A 6 9.44 -1.27 12.70
C MET A 6 10.49 -2.36 12.95
N SER A 7 11.69 -1.96 13.36
CA SER A 7 12.82 -2.82 13.67
C SER A 7 13.68 -2.16 14.74
N ASP A 8 14.33 -2.97 15.57
CA ASP A 8 15.30 -2.52 16.57
C ASP A 8 16.73 -2.48 15.99
N LEU A 9 16.90 -2.89 14.73
CA LEU A 9 18.17 -2.85 14.01
C LEU A 9 18.29 -1.55 13.20
N LEU A 10 19.45 -0.91 13.30
CA LEU A 10 19.75 0.34 12.60
C LEU A 10 19.65 0.17 11.07
N ARG A 11 19.26 1.26 10.41
CA ARG A 11 19.15 1.47 8.96
C ARG A 11 18.13 0.57 8.25
N GLN A 12 17.21 -0.05 8.99
CA GLN A 12 16.15 -0.87 8.38
C GLN A 12 14.89 -0.09 8.01
N SER A 13 14.48 0.84 8.86
CA SER A 13 13.25 1.61 8.63
C SER A 13 13.31 2.97 9.31
N ALA A 14 12.77 4.00 8.66
CA ALA A 14 12.53 5.28 9.30
C ALA A 14 11.52 5.17 10.46
N ALA A 15 11.54 6.17 11.35
CA ALA A 15 10.59 6.27 12.45
C ALA A 15 9.16 6.47 11.93
N LYS A 16 8.22 5.78 12.59
CA LYS A 16 6.80 5.87 12.31
C LYS A 16 6.05 6.39 13.52
N VAL A 17 4.74 6.59 13.39
CA VAL A 17 3.88 6.99 14.50
C VAL A 17 2.79 5.96 14.76
N TYR A 18 2.63 5.57 16.01
CA TYR A 18 1.56 4.72 16.49
C TYR A 18 0.39 5.57 16.99
N CYS A 19 -0.83 5.18 16.59
CA CYS A 19 -2.07 5.77 17.09
C CYS A 19 -2.77 4.82 18.07
N PRO A 20 -2.98 5.23 19.35
CA PRO A 20 -3.66 4.38 20.32
C PRO A 20 -5.16 4.17 20.02
N HIS A 21 -5.78 5.05 19.22
CA HIS A 21 -7.22 5.00 18.94
C HIS A 21 -7.59 3.89 17.95
N CYS A 22 -6.93 3.83 16.80
CA CYS A 22 -7.10 2.76 15.81
C CYS A 22 -6.14 1.59 16.01
N ARG A 23 -5.13 1.74 16.89
CA ARG A 23 -4.09 0.73 17.16
C ARG A 23 -3.24 0.36 15.93
N GLU A 24 -3.02 1.34 15.06
CA GLU A 24 -2.28 1.19 13.81
C GLU A 24 -1.05 2.11 13.77
N ILE A 25 -0.12 1.78 12.87
CA ILE A 25 1.12 2.52 12.62
C ILE A 25 1.01 3.27 11.29
N TYR A 26 1.38 4.55 11.30
CA TYR A 26 1.31 5.45 10.14
C TYR A 26 2.65 6.08 9.83
N PHE A 27 2.80 6.52 8.57
CA PHE A 27 3.89 7.39 8.18
C PHE A 27 3.65 8.81 8.70
N PRO A 28 4.66 9.43 9.33
CA PRO A 28 4.55 10.81 9.78
C PRO A 28 4.41 11.73 8.56
N LYS A 29 3.60 12.79 8.69
CA LYS A 29 3.49 13.82 7.64
C LYS A 29 4.73 14.73 7.57
N SER A 30 5.52 14.78 8.64
CA SER A 30 6.71 15.62 8.75
C SER A 30 7.94 14.87 8.26
N SER A 31 8.61 15.42 7.24
CA SER A 31 9.87 14.88 6.69
C SER A 31 10.98 14.75 7.74
N ARG A 32 10.97 15.59 8.78
CA ARG A 32 11.94 15.51 9.89
C ARG A 32 11.90 14.19 10.68
N LEU A 33 10.74 13.54 10.74
CA LEU A 33 10.63 12.26 11.44
C LEU A 33 10.95 11.09 10.50
N GLU A 34 10.75 11.29 9.19
CA GLU A 34 11.12 10.34 8.15
C GLU A 34 12.64 10.20 7.98
N CYS A 35 13.43 11.23 8.29
CA CYS A 35 14.89 11.12 8.28
C CYS A 35 15.49 10.46 9.53
N LEU A 36 14.70 10.23 10.58
CA LEU A 36 15.16 9.56 11.79
C LEU A 36 14.98 8.05 11.66
N ASP A 37 15.95 7.29 12.15
CA ASP A 37 15.86 5.84 12.22
C ASP A 37 14.84 5.42 13.28
N GLY A 38 13.94 4.50 12.94
CA GLY A 38 12.93 3.98 13.85
C GLY A 38 13.54 3.17 14.99
N ALA A 39 14.73 2.60 14.79
CA ALA A 39 15.43 1.80 15.80
C ALA A 39 15.76 2.60 17.08
N TYR A 40 15.86 3.93 17.01
CA TYR A 40 16.08 4.76 18.21
C TYR A 40 14.88 4.80 19.16
N PHE A 41 13.68 4.54 18.65
CA PHE A 41 12.47 4.43 19.45
C PHE A 41 12.17 2.99 19.85
N GLY A 42 12.60 2.05 19.01
CA GLY A 42 12.34 0.62 19.17
C GLY A 42 10.92 0.22 18.77
N THR A 43 10.73 -1.09 18.65
CA THR A 43 9.47 -1.70 18.20
C THR A 43 8.39 -1.72 19.28
N THR A 44 8.77 -1.65 20.55
CA THR A 44 7.86 -1.89 21.69
C THR A 44 7.48 -0.65 22.48
N PHE A 45 8.23 0.46 22.36
CA PHE A 45 8.07 1.65 23.21
C PHE A 45 6.61 2.14 23.31
N ALA A 46 5.96 2.38 22.18
CA ALA A 46 4.59 2.92 22.18
C ALA A 46 3.59 1.95 22.83
N HIS A 47 3.77 0.64 22.62
CA HIS A 47 2.91 -0.39 23.20
C HIS A 47 3.09 -0.47 24.72
N LEU A 48 4.34 -0.52 25.19
CA LEU A 48 4.65 -0.55 26.62
C LEU A 48 4.17 0.71 27.34
N PHE A 49 4.31 1.89 26.71
CA PHE A 49 3.81 3.15 27.26
C PHE A 49 2.29 3.08 27.54
N PHE A 50 1.50 2.56 26.60
CA PHE A 50 0.05 2.44 26.80
C PHE A 50 -0.37 1.29 27.72
N LEU A 51 0.47 0.26 27.93
CA LEU A 51 0.25 -0.73 28.99
C LEU A 51 0.41 -0.13 30.39
N THR A 52 1.36 0.80 30.57
CA THR A 52 1.55 1.52 31.83
C THR A 52 0.50 2.61 32.05
N TYR A 53 0.17 3.37 31.00
CA TYR A 53 -0.75 4.52 31.07
C TYR A 53 -2.08 4.25 30.35
N GLN A 54 -2.78 3.19 30.75
CA GLN A 54 -4.00 2.73 30.06
C GLN A 54 -5.11 3.78 30.01
N HIS A 55 -5.19 4.68 31.00
CA HIS A 55 -6.17 5.78 31.05
C HIS A 55 -6.00 6.82 29.92
N LEU A 56 -4.86 6.82 29.21
CA LEU A 56 -4.63 7.69 28.05
C LEU A 56 -5.11 7.06 26.73
N VAL A 57 -5.52 5.79 26.74
CA VAL A 57 -6.02 5.10 25.55
C VAL A 57 -7.51 5.43 25.36
N PRO A 58 -7.91 5.98 24.20
CA PRO A 58 -9.33 6.19 23.91
C PRO A 58 -10.09 4.85 23.94
N LEU A 59 -11.21 4.82 24.67
CA LEU A 59 -12.04 3.61 24.82
C LEU A 59 -12.87 3.30 23.57
N THR A 60 -13.11 4.30 22.72
CA THR A 60 -13.89 4.16 21.50
C THR A 60 -13.01 3.67 20.36
N MET A 61 -13.59 2.85 19.49
CA MET A 61 -12.98 2.48 18.21
C MET A 61 -13.39 3.50 17.14
N PRO A 62 -12.50 3.84 16.21
CA PRO A 62 -12.83 4.73 15.11
C PRO A 62 -13.89 4.09 14.20
N THR A 63 -14.91 4.87 13.85
CA THR A 63 -15.93 4.43 12.90
C THR A 63 -15.36 4.41 11.48
N PRO A 64 -15.48 3.30 10.74
CA PRO A 64 -14.97 3.22 9.37
C PRO A 64 -15.74 4.20 8.46
N TYR A 65 -15.02 4.82 7.55
CA TYR A 65 -15.62 5.71 6.55
C TYR A 65 -16.61 4.95 5.66
N CYS A 66 -17.83 5.48 5.52
CA CYS A 66 -18.85 4.95 4.63
C CYS A 66 -18.88 5.78 3.34
N PRO A 67 -18.29 5.28 2.22
CA PRO A 67 -18.21 6.06 0.99
C PRO A 67 -19.59 6.25 0.37
N ARG A 68 -19.89 7.49 -0.02
CA ARG A 68 -21.17 7.89 -0.62
C ARG A 68 -20.96 8.75 -1.85
N ILE A 69 -21.84 8.58 -2.84
CA ILE A 69 -21.92 9.43 -4.04
C ILE A 69 -23.36 9.94 -4.12
N TYR A 70 -23.55 11.26 -4.14
CA TYR A 70 -24.88 11.90 -4.05
C TYR A 70 -25.75 11.36 -2.90
N GLY A 71 -25.15 11.05 -1.75
CA GLY A 71 -25.84 10.52 -0.57
C GLY A 71 -26.06 9.00 -0.56
N PHE A 72 -25.94 8.33 -1.71
CA PHE A 72 -26.11 6.87 -1.82
C PHE A 72 -24.83 6.13 -1.42
N LYS A 73 -24.98 5.06 -0.62
CA LYS A 73 -23.88 4.19 -0.23
C LYS A 73 -23.38 3.40 -1.44
N ILE A 74 -22.06 3.33 -1.61
CA ILE A 74 -21.47 2.48 -2.65
C ILE A 74 -21.62 1.01 -2.24
N HIS A 75 -22.25 0.21 -3.10
CA HIS A 75 -22.42 -1.22 -2.84
C HIS A 75 -21.10 -1.99 -3.00
N LYS A 76 -20.87 -3.01 -2.17
CA LYS A 76 -19.61 -3.78 -2.15
C LYS A 76 -19.32 -4.49 -3.48
N SER A 77 -20.36 -4.82 -4.24
CA SER A 77 -20.21 -5.51 -5.54
C SER A 77 -19.64 -4.62 -6.64
N VAL A 78 -19.59 -3.29 -6.48
CA VAL A 78 -19.16 -2.37 -7.55
C VAL A 78 -17.76 -2.72 -8.05
N LYS A 79 -16.82 -3.01 -7.13
CA LYS A 79 -15.43 -3.37 -7.51
C LYS A 79 -15.37 -4.66 -8.34
N GLU A 80 -16.14 -5.67 -7.94
CA GLU A 80 -16.19 -6.96 -8.63
C GLU A 80 -16.90 -6.84 -9.99
N ASN A 81 -18.00 -6.09 -10.05
CA ASN A 81 -18.72 -5.83 -11.29
C ASN A 81 -17.84 -5.08 -12.31
N LEU A 82 -17.08 -4.08 -11.85
CA LEU A 82 -16.12 -3.36 -12.70
C LEU A 82 -15.00 -4.27 -13.20
N ARG A 83 -14.49 -5.18 -12.35
CA ARG A 83 -13.48 -6.17 -12.76
C ARG A 83 -14.03 -7.09 -13.85
N ARG A 84 -15.22 -7.66 -13.65
CA ARG A 84 -15.89 -8.54 -14.63
C ARG A 84 -16.16 -7.84 -15.96
N GLN A 85 -16.63 -6.59 -15.93
CA GLN A 85 -16.85 -5.80 -17.15
C GLN A 85 -15.55 -5.58 -17.93
N ARG A 86 -14.45 -5.23 -17.26
CA ARG A 86 -13.14 -5.07 -17.91
C ARG A 86 -12.67 -6.36 -18.56
N GLU A 87 -12.83 -7.49 -17.88
CA GLU A 87 -12.48 -8.81 -18.42
C GLU A 87 -13.35 -9.20 -19.62
N GLN A 88 -14.65 -8.87 -19.59
CA GLN A 88 -15.55 -9.10 -20.72
C GLN A 88 -15.16 -8.23 -21.93
N VAL A 89 -14.91 -6.94 -21.75
CA VAL A 89 -14.45 -6.04 -22.82
C VAL A 89 -13.14 -6.53 -23.44
N GLN A 90 -12.19 -7.00 -22.62
CA GLN A 90 -10.92 -7.54 -23.13
C GLN A 90 -11.08 -8.85 -23.91
N LYS A 91 -12.01 -9.72 -23.51
CA LYS A 91 -12.34 -10.95 -24.26
C LYS A 91 -13.13 -10.68 -25.53
N GLN A 92 -13.90 -9.58 -25.55
CA GLN A 92 -14.79 -9.22 -26.65
C GLN A 92 -14.13 -8.30 -27.68
N MET A 93 -12.88 -7.87 -27.45
CA MET A 93 -12.03 -7.23 -28.45
C MET A 93 -11.07 -8.26 -29.06
N PRO A 94 -11.48 -9.01 -30.11
CA PRO A 94 -10.53 -9.78 -30.91
C PRO A 94 -9.61 -8.80 -31.67
N ALA A 95 -8.36 -9.22 -31.88
CA ALA A 95 -7.38 -8.49 -32.66
C ALA A 95 -7.86 -8.27 -34.11
N LEU A 96 -8.48 -7.12 -34.37
CA LEU A 96 -8.78 -6.62 -35.72
C LEU A 96 -7.51 -6.17 -36.50
N PHE A 97 -6.31 -6.55 -36.05
CA PHE A 97 -5.02 -6.22 -36.67
C PHE A 97 -4.09 -7.42 -36.86
N ALA A 98 -4.64 -8.64 -36.97
CA ALA A 98 -3.88 -9.79 -37.45
C ALA A 98 -4.29 -10.13 -38.90
N GLY A 99 -3.80 -9.35 -39.86
CA GLY A 99 -3.79 -9.75 -41.27
C GLY A 99 -4.27 -8.71 -42.28
N THR A 100 -3.35 -7.89 -42.78
CA THR A 100 -3.24 -7.59 -44.22
C THR A 100 -1.84 -7.04 -44.49
N SER A 101 -1.03 -7.83 -45.21
CA SER A 101 0.16 -7.39 -45.94
C SER A 101 -0.26 -6.30 -46.95
N THR A 102 0.48 -5.21 -47.13
CA THR A 102 1.63 -5.04 -48.04
C THR A 102 2.04 -3.56 -47.87
N ASN A 103 3.30 -3.18 -47.65
CA ASN A 103 4.35 -3.06 -48.65
C ASN A 103 5.70 -2.84 -47.95
N ALA A 104 6.75 -3.43 -48.50
CA ALA A 104 8.13 -3.19 -48.11
C ALA A 104 8.52 -1.73 -48.43
N TRP A 105 8.91 -0.97 -47.40
CA TRP A 105 9.69 0.27 -47.56
C TRP A 105 11.07 0.03 -46.97
N SER A 106 12.05 0.19 -47.84
CA SER A 106 13.47 -0.09 -47.69
C SER A 106 14.15 0.64 -46.54
N ALA A 107 15.18 -0.05 -46.04
CA ALA A 107 16.15 0.33 -45.04
C ALA A 107 16.61 1.80 -45.08
N GLY A 108 16.62 2.42 -43.89
CA GLY A 108 17.42 3.60 -43.57
C GLY A 108 17.71 3.61 -42.06
N LYS A 109 18.93 3.25 -41.66
CA LYS A 109 19.44 3.47 -40.29
C LYS A 109 19.63 4.97 -40.05
N PRO A 110 19.35 5.45 -38.82
CA PRO A 110 20.39 6.11 -38.03
C PRO A 110 20.38 5.57 -36.58
N ALA A 111 21.52 5.10 -36.06
CA ALA A 111 22.49 5.87 -35.29
C ALA A 111 21.96 6.28 -33.88
N SER A 112 22.32 5.45 -32.90
CA SER A 112 22.75 5.80 -31.53
C SER A 112 22.20 7.07 -30.87
N ALA A 113 21.45 6.90 -29.78
CA ALA A 113 21.51 7.78 -28.62
C ALA A 113 21.09 7.01 -27.36
N GLU A 114 22.05 6.89 -26.45
CA GLU A 114 21.96 6.27 -25.15
C GLU A 114 21.26 7.25 -24.19
N THR A 115 20.25 6.82 -23.44
CA THR A 115 19.89 7.50 -22.18
C THR A 115 19.29 6.48 -21.22
N GLY A 116 20.04 6.21 -20.15
CA GLY A 116 19.64 5.29 -19.10
C GLY A 116 18.46 5.82 -18.30
N THR A 117 17.43 4.99 -18.16
CA THR A 117 16.37 5.16 -17.16
C THR A 117 16.56 4.12 -16.08
N VAL A 118 16.86 4.59 -14.88
CA VAL A 118 16.95 3.82 -13.64
C VAL A 118 15.64 3.07 -13.37
N GLU A 119 15.74 1.75 -13.22
CA GLU A 119 14.62 0.90 -12.82
C GLU A 119 14.25 1.15 -11.34
N ALA A 120 13.08 1.75 -11.11
CA ALA A 120 12.45 1.76 -9.80
C ALA A 120 11.80 0.38 -9.55
N SER A 121 12.54 -0.50 -8.88
CA SER A 121 12.05 -1.80 -8.42
C SER A 121 11.08 -1.59 -7.25
N ALA A 122 9.78 -1.57 -7.56
CA ALA A 122 8.72 -1.64 -6.57
C ALA A 122 8.62 -3.08 -6.03
N SER A 123 9.28 -3.37 -4.90
CA SER A 123 9.09 -4.63 -4.18
C SER A 123 7.72 -4.62 -3.49
N ARG A 124 6.77 -5.33 -4.11
CA ARG A 124 5.45 -5.61 -3.55
C ARG A 124 5.60 -6.66 -2.45
N ALA A 125 5.73 -6.24 -1.19
CA ALA A 125 5.64 -7.14 -0.06
C ALA A 125 4.22 -7.75 0.00
N GLN A 126 4.12 -9.04 -0.32
CA GLN A 126 2.93 -9.84 -0.07
C GLN A 126 2.86 -10.13 1.43
N VAL A 127 1.95 -9.45 2.13
CA VAL A 127 1.53 -9.88 3.46
C VAL A 127 0.55 -11.03 3.28
N THR A 128 1.04 -12.25 3.40
CA THR A 128 0.21 -13.44 3.56
C THR A 128 -0.34 -13.46 4.98
N GLY A 129 -1.61 -13.11 5.15
CA GLY A 129 -2.30 -13.30 6.42
C GLY A 129 -2.56 -14.78 6.65
N SER A 130 -1.73 -15.44 7.46
CA SER A 130 -2.08 -16.69 8.13
C SER A 130 -2.94 -16.34 9.35
N ARG A 131 -4.18 -16.79 9.31
CA ARG A 131 -5.18 -16.60 10.35
C ARG A 131 -5.03 -17.78 11.31
N GLU A 132 -4.19 -17.65 12.32
CA GLU A 132 -4.15 -18.61 13.44
C GLU A 132 -5.30 -18.28 14.39
N GLU A 133 -6.34 -19.10 14.37
CA GLU A 133 -7.35 -19.19 15.42
C GLU A 133 -6.71 -19.90 16.62
N ILE A 134 -6.40 -19.16 17.68
CA ILE A 134 -6.07 -19.75 18.97
C ILE A 134 -7.38 -20.02 19.70
N LEU A 135 -7.70 -21.30 19.78
CA LEU A 135 -8.68 -21.93 20.65
C LEU A 135 -8.33 -21.61 22.11
N VAL A 136 -9.30 -21.06 22.86
CA VAL A 136 -9.21 -20.94 24.32
C VAL A 136 -10.34 -21.78 24.89
N ASP A 137 -9.98 -22.94 25.45
CA ASP A 137 -10.75 -23.64 26.48
C ASP A 137 -10.52 -22.98 27.85
#